data_AF-A0A925D4G0-F1
#
_entry.id   AF-A0A925D4G0-F1
#
_cell.length_a   1.000
_cell.length_b   1.000
_cell.length_c   1.000
_cell.angle_alpha   90.00
_cell.angle_beta   90.00
_cell.angle_gamma   90.00
#
_symmetry.space_group_name_H-M   'P 1'
#
loop_
_entity.id
_entity.type
_entity.pdbx_description
1 polymer ?
#
loop_
_entity_poly.entity_id
_entity_poly.type
_entity_poly.pdbx_seq_one_letter_code
_entity_poly.pdbx_strand_id
1 'polypeptide(L)'
;DHVLHGAIASAAVYGALLGATAEQIESAIGLTVSHYVPFRAIRHGEQLSDSKGASAAISAEVAVQSMRRAMRGFVGPADIFRNPQAVFCLFEKPPEPNSSPFDLELAISGSDFAVMGMHFKLGLYEHQSAGAIGGLLDLLAAHPALMTNPGGIERIRITIYEPAFSIIGDPHKRDPRTRQSADHSMVYIVGTLLRKSVEESGFRGQESGVRTAAEFWRDLMLVPPDYDHAALLHPLTRELMDKIEFVHGGPEYDAKYPDGIPTTVEINHRSLGRVSSGLVMYPQGHARNASGNLPALLSHKFRVLAGLGVGDADELFRRFSGLAKKSAAELRTLYDFEIAR
;
A
#
# COMPACT_ATOMS: atom_id res chain seq x y z
N ASP A 1 -11.37 13.46 3.34
CA ASP A 1 -10.61 12.25 2.95
C ASP A 1 -9.18 12.66 2.66
N HIS A 2 -8.20 11.76 2.79
CA HIS A 2 -6.79 12.12 2.64
C HIS A 2 -6.43 12.54 1.20
N VAL A 3 -7.20 12.11 0.19
CA VAL A 3 -6.93 12.47 -1.22
C VAL A 3 -7.11 13.96 -1.52
N LEU A 4 -7.72 14.74 -0.62
CA LEU A 4 -7.76 16.20 -0.74
C LEU A 4 -6.35 16.81 -0.86
N HIS A 5 -5.39 16.31 -0.07
CA HIS A 5 -3.99 16.74 -0.16
C HIS A 5 -3.40 16.42 -1.54
N GLY A 6 -3.74 15.24 -2.10
CA GLY A 6 -3.37 14.85 -3.45
C GLY A 6 -3.98 15.75 -4.52
N ALA A 7 -5.21 16.22 -4.33
CA ALA A 7 -5.87 17.16 -5.24
C ALA A 7 -5.15 18.52 -5.26
N ILE A 8 -4.82 19.05 -4.08
CA ILE A 8 -4.07 20.31 -3.92
C ILE A 8 -2.68 20.19 -4.56
N ALA A 9 -1.95 19.11 -4.26
CA ALA A 9 -0.65 18.84 -4.87
C ALA A 9 -0.75 18.70 -6.39
N SER A 10 -1.79 18.02 -6.90
CA SER A 10 -2.03 17.88 -8.34
C SER A 10 -2.26 19.22 -9.02
N ALA A 11 -3.06 20.12 -8.42
CA ALA A 11 -3.28 21.46 -8.96
C ALA A 11 -1.97 22.24 -9.02
N ALA A 12 -1.22 22.29 -7.92
CA ALA A 12 0.06 23.00 -7.84
C ALA A 12 1.09 22.49 -8.86
N VAL A 13 1.34 21.17 -8.87
CA VAL A 13 2.34 20.54 -9.74
C VAL A 13 1.95 20.66 -11.21
N TYR A 14 0.68 20.43 -11.57
CA TYR A 14 0.23 20.56 -12.95
C TYR A 14 0.36 22.00 -13.46
N GLY A 15 0.03 23.01 -12.63
CA GLY A 15 0.23 24.41 -12.98
C GLY A 15 1.69 24.77 -13.19
N ALA A 16 2.55 24.40 -12.25
CA ALA A 16 3.99 24.64 -12.34
C ALA A 16 4.60 24.02 -13.61
N LEU A 17 4.19 22.79 -13.96
CA LEU A 17 4.63 22.13 -15.19
C LEU A 17 4.21 22.87 -16.47
N LEU A 18 3.10 23.62 -16.43
CA LEU A 18 2.60 24.41 -17.56
C LEU A 18 3.04 25.88 -17.53
N GLY A 19 3.85 26.28 -16.53
CA GLY A 19 4.29 27.67 -16.37
C GLY A 19 3.21 28.62 -15.87
N ALA A 20 2.24 28.12 -15.10
CA ALA A 20 1.26 28.97 -14.42
C ALA A 20 1.94 29.91 -13.40
N THR A 21 1.39 31.11 -13.22
CA THR A 21 1.86 32.03 -12.18
C THR A 21 1.43 31.58 -10.78
N ALA A 22 2.02 32.16 -9.74
CA ALA A 22 1.64 31.87 -8.35
C ALA A 22 0.15 32.17 -8.09
N GLU A 23 -0.39 33.25 -8.65
CA GLU A 23 -1.78 33.66 -8.51
C GLU A 23 -2.74 32.71 -9.24
N GLN A 24 -2.31 32.17 -10.38
CA GLN A 24 -3.07 31.13 -11.10
C GLN A 24 -3.08 29.82 -10.32
N ILE A 25 -1.95 29.45 -9.70
CA ILE A 25 -1.85 28.29 -8.82
C ILE A 25 -2.74 28.46 -7.58
N GLU A 26 -2.70 29.62 -6.93
CA GLU A 26 -3.60 29.93 -5.80
C GLU A 26 -5.07 29.80 -6.22
N SER A 27 -5.45 30.45 -7.32
CA SER A 27 -6.81 30.37 -7.86
C SER A 27 -7.26 28.93 -8.12
N ALA A 28 -6.39 28.12 -8.74
CA ALA A 28 -6.69 26.72 -9.03
C ALA A 28 -6.85 25.86 -7.76
N ILE A 29 -6.00 26.08 -6.75
CA ILE A 29 -6.10 25.41 -5.46
C ILE A 29 -7.42 25.80 -4.78
N GLY A 30 -7.74 27.10 -4.74
CA GLY A 30 -9.00 27.60 -4.20
C GLY A 30 -10.21 26.97 -4.87
N LEU A 31 -10.25 26.94 -6.21
CA LEU A 31 -11.33 26.28 -6.97
C LEU A 31 -11.46 24.79 -6.64
N THR A 32 -10.32 24.10 -6.56
CA THR A 32 -10.30 22.65 -6.28
C THR A 32 -10.89 22.36 -4.91
N VAL A 33 -10.45 23.06 -3.87
CA VAL A 33 -10.91 22.84 -2.50
C VAL A 33 -12.35 23.31 -2.31
N SER A 34 -12.75 24.46 -2.87
CA SER A 34 -14.10 24.99 -2.68
C SER A 34 -15.18 24.19 -3.42
N HIS A 35 -14.84 23.50 -4.50
CA HIS A 35 -15.80 22.71 -5.28
C HIS A 35 -15.68 21.19 -5.10
N TYR A 36 -14.57 20.69 -4.54
CA TYR A 36 -14.36 19.26 -4.36
C TYR A 36 -13.61 18.92 -3.07
N VAL A 37 -14.40 18.58 -2.04
CA VAL A 37 -13.90 18.00 -0.79
C VAL A 37 -14.41 16.56 -0.68
N PRO A 38 -13.56 15.55 -0.92
CA PRO A 38 -13.98 14.16 -0.80
C PRO A 38 -14.16 13.81 0.68
N PHE A 39 -15.35 13.35 1.04
CA PHE A 39 -15.62 12.84 2.39
C PHE A 39 -15.14 11.40 2.55
N ARG A 40 -14.73 11.02 3.77
CA ARG A 40 -14.22 9.68 4.05
C ARG A 40 -15.31 8.60 4.05
N ALA A 41 -16.58 8.96 3.84
CA ALA A 41 -17.71 8.03 3.71
C ALA A 41 -17.44 6.95 2.65
N ILE A 42 -16.72 7.27 1.57
CA ILE A 42 -16.33 6.30 0.52
C ILE A 42 -15.40 5.17 1.01
N ARG A 43 -14.87 5.26 2.24
CA ARG A 43 -13.94 4.29 2.84
C ARG A 43 -14.48 3.61 4.10
N HIS A 44 -15.77 3.78 4.41
CA HIS A 44 -16.42 3.18 5.58
C HIS A 44 -17.72 2.47 5.18
N GLY A 45 -18.21 1.60 6.06
CA GLY A 45 -19.39 0.75 5.83
C GLY A 45 -19.02 -0.72 5.62
N GLU A 46 -20.03 -1.60 5.62
CA GLU A 46 -19.86 -3.06 5.46
C GLU A 46 -19.24 -3.44 4.10
N GLN A 47 -19.60 -2.70 3.05
CA GLN A 47 -19.02 -2.83 1.73
C GLN A 47 -18.30 -1.53 1.34
N LEU A 48 -17.05 -1.67 0.90
CA LEU A 48 -16.29 -0.55 0.35
C LEU A 48 -16.81 -0.20 -1.04
N SER A 49 -17.07 1.10 -1.28
CA SER A 49 -17.45 1.63 -2.60
C SER A 49 -16.28 1.56 -3.58
N ASP A 50 -16.56 1.32 -4.86
CA ASP A 50 -15.58 1.44 -5.96
C ASP A 50 -14.93 2.84 -6.01
N SER A 51 -15.66 3.86 -5.52
CA SER A 51 -15.14 5.22 -5.38
C SER A 51 -13.87 5.27 -4.53
N LYS A 52 -13.69 4.38 -3.55
CA LYS A 52 -12.44 4.27 -2.76
C LYS A 52 -11.21 4.15 -3.67
N GLY A 53 -11.31 3.32 -4.70
CA GLY A 53 -10.24 3.04 -5.65
C GLY A 53 -10.04 4.15 -6.68
N ALA A 54 -11.10 4.85 -7.06
CA ALA A 54 -11.06 5.92 -8.05
C ALA A 54 -10.86 7.33 -7.48
N SER A 55 -11.03 7.52 -6.16
CA SER A 55 -11.11 8.86 -5.55
C SER A 55 -9.90 9.75 -5.82
N ALA A 56 -8.69 9.18 -5.83
CA ALA A 56 -7.47 9.92 -6.16
C ALA A 56 -7.47 10.41 -7.61
N ALA A 57 -7.86 9.55 -8.57
CA ALA A 57 -7.98 9.92 -9.99
C ALA A 57 -9.02 11.03 -10.20
N ILE A 58 -10.22 10.87 -9.62
CA ILE A 58 -11.29 11.88 -9.70
C ILE A 58 -10.83 13.22 -9.11
N SER A 59 -10.09 13.19 -8.00
CA SER A 59 -9.55 14.41 -7.39
C SER A 59 -8.51 15.11 -8.28
N ALA A 60 -7.68 14.36 -8.99
CA ALA A 60 -6.71 14.88 -9.96
C ALA A 60 -7.41 15.48 -11.19
N GLU A 61 -8.51 14.87 -11.67
CA GLU A 61 -9.31 15.42 -12.77
C GLU A 61 -9.85 16.81 -12.42
N VAL A 62 -10.42 16.97 -11.23
CA VAL A 62 -10.92 18.27 -10.77
C VAL A 62 -9.78 19.29 -10.69
N ALA A 63 -8.64 18.90 -10.11
CA ALA A 63 -7.47 19.77 -9.99
C ALA A 63 -6.95 20.27 -11.36
N VAL A 64 -6.87 19.38 -12.35
CA VAL A 64 -6.46 19.72 -13.73
C VAL A 64 -7.46 20.67 -14.37
N GLN A 65 -8.77 20.45 -14.20
CA GLN A 65 -9.78 21.35 -14.75
C GLN A 65 -9.77 22.72 -14.06
N SER A 66 -9.60 22.77 -12.75
CA SER A 66 -9.45 24.02 -11.99
C SER A 66 -8.24 24.83 -12.46
N MET A 67 -7.09 24.19 -12.65
CA MET A 67 -5.90 24.85 -13.19
C MET A 67 -6.13 25.39 -14.60
N ARG A 68 -6.74 24.58 -15.48
CA ARG A 68 -7.09 24.99 -16.84
C ARG A 68 -8.04 26.19 -16.87
N ARG A 69 -8.90 26.36 -15.88
CA ARG A 69 -9.76 27.54 -15.74
C ARG A 69 -8.95 28.74 -15.24
N ALA A 70 -8.13 28.56 -14.21
CA ALA A 70 -7.29 29.61 -13.64
C ALA A 70 -6.33 30.22 -14.67
N MET A 71 -5.65 29.38 -15.46
CA MET A 71 -4.75 29.84 -16.53
C MET A 71 -5.48 30.61 -17.65
N ARG A 72 -6.81 30.46 -17.76
CA ARG A 72 -7.67 31.22 -18.69
C ARG A 72 -8.29 32.47 -18.05
N GLY A 73 -7.82 32.86 -16.87
CA GLY A 73 -8.25 34.06 -16.16
C GLY A 73 -9.43 33.86 -15.20
N PHE A 74 -9.83 32.61 -14.93
CA PHE A 74 -10.84 32.36 -13.88
C PHE A 74 -10.18 32.53 -12.50
N VAL A 75 -10.54 33.60 -11.78
CA VAL A 75 -10.05 33.86 -10.43
C VAL A 75 -10.77 32.95 -9.43
N GLY A 76 -10.01 32.16 -8.68
CA GLY A 76 -10.53 31.29 -7.65
C GLY A 76 -10.62 31.98 -6.29
N PRO A 77 -11.24 31.33 -5.29
CA PRO A 77 -11.21 31.79 -3.91
C PRO A 77 -9.77 31.91 -3.40
N ALA A 78 -9.39 33.08 -2.92
CA ALA A 78 -8.09 33.32 -2.32
C ALA A 78 -7.99 32.67 -0.93
N ASP A 79 -6.76 32.54 -0.45
CA ASP A 79 -6.49 32.29 0.96
C ASP A 79 -7.07 30.99 1.52
N ILE A 80 -7.21 29.94 0.71
CA ILE A 80 -8.01 28.76 1.06
C ILE A 80 -7.64 28.09 2.39
N PHE A 81 -6.37 28.19 2.83
CA PHE A 81 -5.89 27.61 4.10
C PHE A 81 -6.23 28.45 5.34
N ARG A 82 -6.49 29.76 5.16
CA ARG A 82 -6.87 30.70 6.23
C ARG A 82 -8.27 31.30 6.04
N ASN A 83 -8.96 30.93 4.97
CA ASN A 83 -10.30 31.41 4.66
C ASN A 83 -11.29 30.84 5.69
N PRO A 84 -12.01 31.68 6.47
CA PRO A 84 -12.89 31.23 7.53
C PRO A 84 -14.06 30.34 7.08
N GLN A 85 -14.34 30.29 5.77
CA GLN A 85 -15.41 29.48 5.17
C GLN A 85 -14.86 28.26 4.40
N ALA A 86 -13.55 28.03 4.42
CA ALA A 86 -12.93 26.86 3.82
C ALA A 86 -12.86 25.69 4.79
N VAL A 87 -12.73 24.47 4.25
CA VAL A 87 -12.72 23.22 5.01
C VAL A 87 -11.69 23.21 6.14
N PHE A 88 -10.52 23.83 5.97
CA PHE A 88 -9.49 23.84 7.00
C PHE A 88 -9.94 24.61 8.25
N CYS A 89 -10.37 25.86 8.11
CA CYS A 89 -10.83 26.68 9.23
C CYS A 89 -12.20 26.24 9.80
N LEU A 90 -13.04 25.59 8.99
CA LEU A 90 -14.34 25.07 9.46
C LEU A 90 -14.19 23.84 10.36
N PHE A 91 -13.18 23.00 10.10
CA PHE A 91 -12.95 21.77 10.85
C PHE A 91 -11.88 21.91 11.94
N GLU A 92 -11.01 22.93 11.83
CA GLU A 92 -10.00 23.26 12.83
C GLU A 92 -9.96 24.77 13.05
N LYS A 93 -10.28 25.21 14.26
CA LYS A 93 -10.34 26.64 14.58
C LYS A 93 -8.93 27.23 14.56
N PRO A 94 -8.65 28.26 13.74
CA PRO A 94 -7.35 28.93 13.75
C PRO A 94 -7.04 29.55 15.12
N PRO A 95 -5.76 29.65 15.50
CA PRO A 95 -5.36 30.26 16.76
C PRO A 95 -5.70 31.76 16.83
N GLU A 96 -5.74 32.44 15.68
CA GLU A 96 -6.01 33.88 15.57
C GLU A 96 -6.90 34.18 14.34
N PRO A 97 -7.60 35.33 14.29
CA PRO A 97 -8.30 35.76 13.09
C PRO A 97 -7.34 35.87 11.89
N ASN A 98 -7.79 35.40 10.72
CA ASN A 98 -7.03 35.42 9.45
C ASN A 98 -5.74 34.58 9.45
N SER A 99 -5.57 33.63 10.37
CA SER A 99 -4.47 32.65 10.33
C SER A 99 -4.94 31.27 9.85
N SER A 100 -3.96 30.44 9.47
CA SER A 100 -4.18 29.02 9.15
C SER A 100 -4.17 28.21 10.45
N PRO A 101 -4.92 27.11 10.56
CA PRO A 101 -4.83 26.20 11.70
C PRO A 101 -3.53 25.39 11.75
N PHE A 102 -2.74 25.42 10.67
CA PHE A 102 -1.46 24.72 10.56
C PHE A 102 -0.43 25.53 9.77
N ASP A 103 0.85 25.20 9.99
CA ASP A 103 1.97 25.70 9.20
C ASP A 103 2.23 24.82 7.97
N LEU A 104 2.88 25.40 6.95
CA LEU A 104 3.38 24.68 5.79
C LEU A 104 4.90 24.62 5.86
N GLU A 105 5.44 23.41 6.01
CA GLU A 105 6.87 23.13 5.90
C GLU A 105 7.24 22.96 4.43
N LEU A 106 8.05 23.89 3.90
CA LEU A 106 8.46 23.90 2.49
C LEU A 106 9.95 23.60 2.34
N ALA A 107 10.28 22.39 1.90
CA ALA A 107 11.64 22.03 1.51
C ALA A 107 11.92 22.43 0.05
N ILE A 108 12.96 23.24 -0.16
CA ILE A 108 13.48 23.61 -1.50
C ILE A 108 14.79 22.91 -1.86
N SER A 109 15.40 22.20 -0.91
CA SER A 109 16.65 21.45 -1.09
C SER A 109 16.84 20.42 0.04
N GLY A 110 17.85 19.57 -0.06
CA GLY A 110 18.18 18.56 0.95
C GLY A 110 17.52 17.21 0.71
N SER A 111 17.34 16.42 1.77
CA SER A 111 16.79 15.07 1.73
C SER A 111 15.47 14.91 2.48
N ASP A 112 14.97 15.98 3.11
CA ASP A 112 13.74 15.96 3.89
C ASP A 112 12.50 16.14 2.99
N PHE A 113 12.35 15.22 2.05
CA PHE A 113 11.20 15.14 1.16
C PHE A 113 10.38 13.92 1.52
N ALA A 114 9.05 14.06 1.58
CA ALA A 114 8.13 12.96 1.90
C ALA A 114 8.37 11.70 1.05
N VAL A 115 8.79 11.87 -0.22
CA VAL A 115 9.12 10.75 -1.12
C VAL A 115 10.22 9.83 -0.58
N MET A 116 11.16 10.36 0.21
CA MET A 116 12.27 9.61 0.80
C MET A 116 11.82 8.66 1.92
N GLY A 117 10.66 8.92 2.52
CA GLY A 117 10.04 8.08 3.55
C GLY A 117 8.98 7.11 3.02
N MET A 118 8.76 7.03 1.71
CA MET A 118 7.66 6.24 1.15
C MET A 118 7.93 4.73 1.19
N HIS A 119 6.86 3.98 1.48
CA HIS A 119 6.89 2.52 1.49
C HIS A 119 6.39 1.94 0.17
N PHE A 120 6.97 0.81 -0.22
CA PHE A 120 6.52 0.02 -1.36
C PHE A 120 5.73 -1.19 -0.88
N LYS A 121 4.49 -1.28 -1.33
CA LYS A 121 3.67 -2.48 -1.20
C LYS A 121 4.10 -3.48 -2.27
N LEU A 122 4.63 -4.65 -1.90
CA LEU A 122 5.28 -5.57 -2.83
C LEU A 122 4.33 -6.52 -3.56
N GLY A 123 3.15 -6.77 -3.01
CA GLY A 123 2.07 -7.55 -3.62
C GLY A 123 0.71 -6.92 -3.31
N LEU A 124 -0.38 -7.64 -3.50
CA LEU A 124 -1.71 -7.21 -3.09
C LEU A 124 -1.93 -7.64 -1.63
N TYR A 125 -1.90 -6.68 -0.70
CA TYR A 125 -2.17 -6.85 0.74
C TYR A 125 -2.31 -5.48 1.43
N GLU A 126 -3.16 -5.31 2.44
CA GLU A 126 -3.22 -4.05 3.21
C GLU A 126 -1.89 -3.81 3.97
N HIS A 127 -1.42 -2.56 3.99
CA HIS A 127 -0.04 -2.20 4.40
C HIS A 127 0.36 -2.76 5.77
N GLN A 128 -0.57 -2.78 6.73
CA GLN A 128 -0.32 -3.26 8.07
C GLN A 128 -0.04 -4.78 8.14
N SER A 129 -0.28 -5.52 7.04
CA SER A 129 0.11 -6.93 6.92
C SER A 129 1.59 -7.14 6.64
N ALA A 130 2.34 -6.12 6.19
CA ALA A 130 3.70 -6.32 5.68
C ALA A 130 4.65 -6.94 6.72
N GLY A 131 4.47 -6.62 8.01
CA GLY A 131 5.26 -7.19 9.10
C GLY A 131 4.97 -8.68 9.31
N ALA A 132 3.69 -9.06 9.28
CA ALA A 132 3.26 -10.46 9.38
C ALA A 132 3.72 -11.28 8.17
N ILE A 133 3.67 -10.70 6.97
CA ILE A 133 4.21 -11.35 5.77
C ILE A 133 5.71 -11.55 5.94
N GLY A 134 6.47 -10.50 6.30
CA GLY A 134 7.92 -10.61 6.53
C GLY A 134 8.27 -11.72 7.53
N GLY A 135 7.64 -11.69 8.72
CA GLY A 135 7.87 -12.69 9.75
C GLY A 135 7.48 -14.12 9.34
N LEU A 136 6.41 -14.29 8.56
CA LEU A 136 6.05 -15.58 8.00
C LEU A 136 7.13 -16.11 7.04
N LEU A 137 7.61 -15.27 6.11
CA LEU A 137 8.60 -15.69 5.12
C LEU A 137 9.95 -16.01 5.77
N ASP A 138 10.33 -15.28 6.83
CA ASP A 138 11.50 -15.60 7.64
C ASP A 138 11.37 -16.97 8.32
N LEU A 139 10.19 -17.27 8.88
CA LEU A 139 9.88 -18.58 9.46
C LEU A 139 9.89 -19.71 8.43
N LEU A 140 9.35 -19.49 7.23
CA LEU A 140 9.38 -20.49 6.15
C LEU A 140 10.81 -20.79 5.67
N ALA A 141 11.67 -19.77 5.61
CA ALA A 141 13.09 -19.93 5.29
C ALA A 141 13.84 -20.72 6.38
N ALA A 142 13.59 -20.41 7.65
CA ALA A 142 14.24 -21.07 8.78
C ALA A 142 13.71 -22.50 9.04
N HIS A 143 12.44 -22.76 8.72
CA HIS A 143 11.75 -23.99 9.09
C HIS A 143 10.95 -24.61 7.93
N PRO A 144 11.61 -25.30 6.98
CA PRO A 144 10.95 -25.91 5.82
C PRO A 144 9.84 -26.93 6.15
N ALA A 145 9.85 -27.49 7.36
CA ALA A 145 8.77 -28.36 7.85
C ALA A 145 7.40 -27.67 7.90
N LEU A 146 7.35 -26.34 7.99
CA LEU A 146 6.10 -25.57 7.92
C LEU A 146 5.41 -25.69 6.54
N MET A 147 6.17 -25.93 5.47
CA MET A 147 5.63 -26.13 4.11
C MET A 147 5.33 -27.60 3.82
N THR A 148 6.19 -28.50 4.29
CA THR A 148 6.09 -29.94 3.97
C THR A 148 5.14 -30.71 4.89
N ASN A 149 4.82 -30.16 6.06
CA ASN A 149 3.86 -30.73 7.01
C ASN A 149 2.87 -29.66 7.54
N PRO A 150 2.06 -29.03 6.68
CA PRO A 150 1.15 -27.97 7.11
C PRO A 150 0.08 -28.45 8.11
N GLY A 151 -0.27 -29.75 8.09
CA GLY A 151 -1.17 -30.36 9.07
C GLY A 151 -0.62 -30.41 10.50
N GLY A 152 0.70 -30.20 10.66
CA GLY A 152 1.35 -30.05 11.96
C GLY A 152 1.20 -28.66 12.58
N ILE A 153 0.73 -27.65 11.83
CA ILE A 153 0.47 -26.31 12.36
C ILE A 153 -0.77 -26.36 13.25
N GLU A 154 -0.60 -26.00 14.53
CA GLU A 154 -1.66 -26.03 15.54
C GLU A 154 -2.21 -24.64 15.83
N ARG A 155 -1.35 -23.60 15.80
CA ARG A 155 -1.70 -22.21 16.07
C ARG A 155 -0.70 -21.27 15.45
N ILE A 156 -1.18 -20.13 14.95
CA ILE A 156 -0.38 -19.01 14.47
C ILE A 156 -0.80 -17.78 15.28
N ARG A 157 0.10 -17.27 16.11
CA ARG A 157 -0.12 -16.03 16.87
C ARG A 157 0.57 -14.88 16.17
N ILE A 158 -0.15 -13.78 15.96
CA ILE A 158 0.38 -12.55 15.39
C ILE A 158 0.21 -11.42 16.41
N THR A 159 1.32 -10.98 16.99
CA THR A 159 1.36 -9.85 17.94
C THR A 159 1.63 -8.57 17.18
N ILE A 160 0.75 -7.57 17.31
CA ILE A 160 0.72 -6.35 16.47
C ILE A 160 0.36 -5.10 17.29
N TYR A 161 0.71 -3.94 16.76
CA TYR A 161 0.40 -2.60 17.28
C TYR A 161 -1.03 -2.17 16.98
N GLU A 162 -1.51 -1.15 17.69
CA GLU A 162 -2.92 -0.74 17.75
C GLU A 162 -3.55 -0.41 16.37
N PRO A 163 -2.93 0.42 15.50
CA PRO A 163 -3.46 0.61 14.14
C PRO A 163 -3.65 -0.69 13.37
N ALA A 164 -2.71 -1.64 13.42
CA ALA A 164 -2.87 -2.93 12.74
C ALA A 164 -3.95 -3.78 13.41
N PHE A 165 -3.99 -3.81 14.74
CA PHE A 165 -4.94 -4.57 15.52
C PHE A 165 -6.39 -4.12 15.25
N SER A 166 -6.64 -2.82 15.32
CA SER A 166 -7.95 -2.21 15.08
C SER A 166 -8.36 -2.20 13.61
N ILE A 167 -7.42 -2.08 12.66
CA ILE A 167 -7.76 -2.02 11.24
C ILE A 167 -7.89 -3.41 10.65
N ILE A 168 -6.86 -4.24 10.72
CA ILE A 168 -6.77 -5.47 9.91
C ILE A 168 -6.84 -6.75 10.76
N GLY A 169 -6.59 -6.64 12.06
CA GLY A 169 -6.85 -7.69 13.06
C GLY A 169 -8.30 -7.76 13.55
N ASP A 170 -9.16 -6.85 13.09
CA ASP A 170 -10.57 -6.74 13.46
C ASP A 170 -11.32 -8.09 13.26
N PRO A 171 -12.07 -8.59 14.26
CA PRO A 171 -12.89 -9.79 14.15
C PRO A 171 -13.81 -9.84 12.92
N HIS A 172 -14.36 -8.71 12.48
CA HIS A 172 -15.22 -8.62 11.29
C HIS A 172 -14.49 -8.94 9.99
N LYS A 173 -13.15 -8.89 9.98
CA LYS A 173 -12.33 -9.17 8.80
C LYS A 173 -11.82 -10.61 8.74
N ARG A 174 -12.22 -11.47 9.69
CA ARG A 174 -11.77 -12.86 9.74
C ARG A 174 -12.40 -13.77 8.69
N ASP A 175 -13.59 -13.45 8.19
CA ASP A 175 -14.27 -14.20 7.14
C ASP A 175 -14.52 -13.34 5.88
N PRO A 176 -13.48 -12.98 5.11
CA PRO A 176 -13.67 -12.21 3.90
C PRO A 176 -14.37 -13.05 2.82
N ARG A 177 -15.37 -12.46 2.15
CA ARG A 177 -16.15 -13.10 1.07
C ARG A 177 -16.02 -12.41 -0.28
N THR A 178 -15.35 -11.25 -0.31
CA THR A 178 -15.08 -10.48 -1.53
C THR A 178 -13.60 -10.16 -1.63
N ARG A 179 -13.12 -9.88 -2.85
CA ARG A 179 -11.75 -9.44 -3.10
C ARG A 179 -11.35 -8.23 -2.23
N GLN A 180 -12.24 -7.23 -2.12
CA GLN A 180 -12.03 -6.00 -1.35
C GLN A 180 -11.98 -6.23 0.17
N SER A 181 -12.67 -7.26 0.67
CA SER A 181 -12.57 -7.66 2.09
C SER A 181 -11.32 -8.50 2.36
N ALA A 182 -10.91 -9.33 1.40
CA ALA A 182 -9.81 -10.27 1.55
C ALA A 182 -8.44 -9.60 1.51
N ASP A 183 -8.24 -8.57 0.68
CA ASP A 183 -6.99 -7.80 0.69
C ASP A 183 -6.82 -6.96 1.96
N HIS A 184 -7.86 -6.85 2.79
CA HIS A 184 -7.84 -6.24 4.13
C HIS A 184 -8.06 -7.27 5.26
N SER A 185 -7.80 -8.55 5.02
CA SER A 185 -7.92 -9.61 6.03
C SER A 185 -6.55 -10.23 6.29
N MET A 186 -5.97 -9.99 7.48
CA MET A 186 -4.64 -10.51 7.78
C MET A 186 -4.64 -12.04 7.86
N VAL A 187 -5.73 -12.65 8.36
CA VAL A 187 -5.85 -14.12 8.38
C VAL A 187 -5.85 -14.70 6.95
N TYR A 188 -6.54 -14.05 6.01
CA TYR A 188 -6.58 -14.50 4.62
C TYR A 188 -5.23 -14.35 3.94
N ILE A 189 -4.55 -13.21 4.14
CA ILE A 189 -3.23 -12.92 3.56
C ILE A 189 -2.20 -13.95 4.03
N VAL A 190 -2.10 -14.15 5.34
CA VAL A 190 -1.15 -15.11 5.95
C VAL A 190 -1.51 -16.54 5.59
N GLY A 191 -2.80 -16.91 5.64
CA GLY A 191 -3.28 -18.25 5.27
C GLY A 191 -3.03 -18.57 3.79
N THR A 192 -3.24 -17.61 2.89
CA THR A 192 -3.00 -17.78 1.45
C THR A 192 -1.51 -17.92 1.16
N LEU A 193 -0.65 -17.13 1.80
CA LEU A 193 0.80 -17.27 1.66
C LEU A 193 1.30 -18.65 2.11
N LEU A 194 0.80 -19.14 3.25
CA LEU A 194 1.08 -20.49 3.73
C LEU A 194 0.56 -21.56 2.77
N ARG A 195 -0.65 -21.42 2.22
CA ARG A 195 -1.16 -22.34 1.19
C ARG A 195 -0.22 -22.37 -0.02
N LYS A 196 0.13 -21.21 -0.57
CA LYS A 196 1.02 -21.10 -1.73
C LYS A 196 2.38 -21.74 -1.46
N SER A 197 2.94 -21.59 -0.26
CA SER A 197 4.22 -22.19 0.08
C SER A 197 4.16 -23.72 0.14
N VAL A 198 3.05 -24.29 0.63
CA VAL A 198 2.78 -25.73 0.58
C VAL A 198 2.67 -26.21 -0.86
N GLU A 199 1.87 -25.53 -1.69
CA GLU A 199 1.67 -25.87 -3.10
C GLU A 199 2.99 -25.87 -3.87
N GLU A 200 3.78 -24.79 -3.78
CA GLU A 200 5.11 -24.68 -4.39
C GLU A 200 6.06 -25.80 -3.91
N SER A 201 6.04 -26.14 -2.62
CA SER A 201 6.90 -27.22 -2.08
C SER A 201 6.53 -28.60 -2.64
N GLY A 202 5.25 -28.82 -2.94
CA GLY A 202 4.77 -30.05 -3.57
C GLY A 202 5.20 -30.18 -5.04
N PHE A 203 5.29 -29.07 -5.76
CA PHE A 203 5.68 -29.05 -7.18
C PHE A 203 7.18 -29.22 -7.42
N ARG A 204 8.03 -28.66 -6.55
CA ARG A 204 9.48 -28.61 -6.78
C ARG A 204 10.25 -29.85 -6.33
N GLY A 205 9.62 -30.78 -5.62
CA GLY A 205 10.34 -31.88 -4.96
C GLY A 205 11.39 -31.34 -3.97
N GLN A 206 12.18 -32.21 -3.35
CA GLN A 206 13.24 -31.82 -2.40
C GLN A 206 14.44 -31.14 -3.11
N GLU A 207 14.24 -30.02 -3.83
CA GLU A 207 15.36 -29.17 -4.22
C GLU A 207 16.02 -28.61 -2.95
N SER A 208 17.20 -29.15 -2.65
CA SER A 208 17.91 -29.03 -1.39
C SER A 208 18.75 -27.75 -1.30
N GLY A 209 18.12 -26.59 -1.44
CA GLY A 209 18.73 -25.28 -1.25
C GLY A 209 18.11 -24.52 -0.09
N VAL A 210 18.93 -23.92 0.78
CA VAL A 210 18.43 -22.95 1.78
C VAL A 210 17.91 -21.73 1.03
N ARG A 211 16.60 -21.52 1.08
CA ARG A 211 15.95 -20.36 0.47
C ARG A 211 15.98 -19.17 1.41
N THR A 212 16.16 -17.98 0.84
CA THR A 212 16.07 -16.71 1.55
C THR A 212 14.62 -16.20 1.59
N ALA A 213 14.29 -15.37 2.58
CA ALA A 213 12.98 -14.70 2.64
C ALA A 213 12.69 -13.83 1.40
N ALA A 214 13.72 -13.27 0.76
CA ALA A 214 13.57 -12.50 -0.48
C ALA A 214 13.18 -13.37 -1.68
N GLU A 215 13.68 -14.60 -1.74
CA GLU A 215 13.25 -15.57 -2.76
C GLU A 215 11.79 -15.97 -2.53
N PHE A 216 11.40 -16.23 -1.28
CA PHE A 216 9.98 -16.51 -0.98
C PHE A 216 9.08 -15.33 -1.30
N TRP A 217 9.53 -14.08 -1.09
CA TRP A 217 8.77 -12.90 -1.49
C TRP A 217 8.44 -12.87 -2.98
N ARG A 218 9.34 -13.35 -3.84
CA ARG A 218 9.07 -13.45 -5.28
C ARG A 218 8.02 -14.52 -5.56
N ASP A 219 8.26 -15.73 -5.10
CA ASP A 219 7.43 -16.89 -5.46
C ASP A 219 6.03 -16.82 -4.84
N LEU A 220 5.92 -16.28 -3.63
CA LEU A 220 4.66 -16.23 -2.87
C LEU A 220 3.93 -14.89 -3.04
N MET A 221 4.42 -13.99 -3.91
CA MET A 221 3.80 -12.69 -4.12
C MET A 221 2.30 -12.82 -4.37
N LEU A 222 1.50 -12.09 -3.59
CA LEU A 222 0.05 -12.06 -3.75
C LEU A 222 -0.33 -11.15 -4.91
N VAL A 223 -1.10 -11.69 -5.85
CA VAL A 223 -1.46 -11.09 -7.15
C VAL A 223 -2.96 -11.26 -7.41
N PRO A 224 -3.56 -10.62 -8.43
CA PRO A 224 -5.02 -10.64 -8.60
C PRO A 224 -5.69 -12.03 -8.59
N PRO A 225 -5.11 -13.09 -9.20
CA PRO A 225 -5.65 -14.46 -9.09
C PRO A 225 -5.76 -14.99 -7.66
N ASP A 226 -4.91 -14.54 -6.72
CA ASP A 226 -4.99 -14.95 -5.31
C ASP A 226 -6.23 -14.39 -4.58
N TYR A 227 -7.05 -13.60 -5.27
CA TYR A 227 -8.26 -12.98 -4.74
C TYR A 227 -9.50 -13.27 -5.58
N ASP A 228 -9.43 -14.24 -6.49
CA ASP A 228 -10.60 -14.69 -7.24
C ASP A 228 -11.56 -15.51 -6.35
N HIS A 229 -12.74 -15.83 -6.88
CA HIS A 229 -13.76 -16.54 -6.10
C HIS A 229 -13.31 -17.94 -5.63
N ALA A 230 -12.49 -18.63 -6.41
CA ALA A 230 -11.99 -19.96 -6.05
C ALA A 230 -10.92 -19.87 -4.97
N ALA A 231 -9.98 -18.94 -5.08
CA ALA A 231 -8.94 -18.66 -4.10
C ALA A 231 -9.56 -18.23 -2.76
N LEU A 232 -10.58 -17.37 -2.79
CA LEU A 232 -11.30 -16.91 -1.59
C LEU A 232 -11.87 -18.08 -0.79
N LEU A 233 -12.35 -19.14 -1.43
CA LEU A 233 -12.98 -20.28 -0.77
C LEU A 233 -12.06 -21.50 -0.66
N HIS A 234 -10.75 -21.34 -0.91
CA HIS A 234 -9.84 -22.46 -0.91
C HIS A 234 -9.79 -23.17 0.45
N PRO A 235 -10.07 -24.49 0.54
CA PRO A 235 -10.22 -25.20 1.81
C PRO A 235 -9.00 -25.07 2.73
N LEU A 236 -7.79 -25.24 2.19
CA LEU A 236 -6.56 -25.12 2.98
C LEU A 236 -6.34 -23.69 3.50
N THR A 237 -6.67 -22.66 2.71
CA THR A 237 -6.57 -21.27 3.18
C THR A 237 -7.53 -21.05 4.34
N ARG A 238 -8.76 -21.55 4.24
CA ARG A 238 -9.78 -21.43 5.29
C ARG A 238 -9.38 -22.18 6.56
N GLU A 239 -8.88 -23.40 6.44
CA GLU A 239 -8.36 -24.16 7.59
C GLU A 239 -7.21 -23.43 8.29
N LEU A 240 -6.28 -22.85 7.52
CA LEU A 240 -5.16 -22.10 8.08
C LEU A 240 -5.61 -20.80 8.74
N MET A 241 -6.60 -20.11 8.19
CA MET A 241 -7.19 -18.89 8.77
C MET A 241 -7.74 -19.14 10.19
N ASP A 242 -8.40 -20.28 10.40
CA ASP A 242 -8.98 -20.64 11.70
C ASP A 242 -7.93 -20.84 12.79
N LYS A 243 -6.68 -21.10 12.41
CA LYS A 243 -5.54 -21.27 13.33
C LYS A 243 -4.88 -19.94 13.72
N ILE A 244 -5.27 -18.82 13.11
CA ILE A 244 -4.62 -17.52 13.31
C ILE A 244 -5.33 -16.71 14.41
N GLU A 245 -4.58 -16.29 15.42
CA GLU A 245 -5.02 -15.37 16.48
C GLU A 245 -4.21 -14.08 16.49
N PHE A 246 -4.85 -12.97 16.85
CA PHE A 246 -4.21 -11.67 16.98
C PHE A 246 -4.05 -11.30 18.46
N VAL A 247 -2.92 -10.69 18.79
CA VAL A 247 -2.63 -10.16 20.13
C VAL A 247 -2.21 -8.69 19.97
N HIS A 248 -2.81 -7.79 20.75
CA HIS A 248 -2.31 -6.43 20.85
C HIS A 248 -1.00 -6.44 21.66
N GLY A 249 0.08 -5.95 21.05
CA GLY A 249 1.41 -5.91 21.64
C GLY A 249 1.58 -4.85 22.74
N GLY A 250 0.57 -4.00 22.96
CA GLY A 250 0.57 -2.98 24.01
C GLY A 250 1.55 -1.82 23.75
N PRO A 251 1.85 -1.03 24.79
CA PRO A 251 2.62 0.22 24.66
C PRO A 251 4.00 0.04 24.02
N GLU A 252 4.64 -1.12 24.20
CA GLU A 252 5.94 -1.42 23.60
C GLU A 252 5.88 -1.46 22.07
N TYR A 253 4.81 -2.02 21.51
CA TYR A 253 4.59 -2.09 20.07
C TYR A 253 4.07 -0.74 19.57
N ASP A 254 3.12 -0.12 20.29
CA ASP A 254 2.51 1.13 19.86
C ASP A 254 3.53 2.28 19.78
N ALA A 255 4.48 2.36 20.72
CA ALA A 255 5.53 3.38 20.73
C ALA A 255 6.52 3.27 19.56
N LYS A 256 6.53 2.13 18.84
CA LYS A 256 7.39 1.88 17.68
C LYS A 256 6.71 2.22 16.35
N TYR A 257 5.43 2.59 16.36
CA TYR A 257 4.71 3.12 15.22
C TYR A 257 4.65 4.67 15.31
N PRO A 258 4.81 5.43 14.21
CA PRO A 258 4.93 5.00 12.81
C PRO A 258 6.38 4.77 12.35
N ASP A 259 7.34 4.67 13.25
CA ASP A 259 8.76 4.48 12.91
C ASP A 259 9.00 3.19 12.10
N GLY A 260 8.31 2.11 12.48
CA GLY A 260 8.13 0.89 11.69
C GLY A 260 6.76 0.28 11.87
N ILE A 261 6.64 -1.00 11.52
CA ILE A 261 5.39 -1.78 11.59
C ILE A 261 5.56 -3.01 12.49
N PRO A 262 5.72 -2.78 13.81
CA PRO A 262 6.16 -3.78 14.79
C PRO A 262 5.24 -4.99 14.81
N THR A 263 5.76 -6.14 14.39
CA THR A 263 4.98 -7.38 14.27
C THR A 263 5.82 -8.58 14.69
N THR A 264 5.23 -9.49 15.46
CA THR A 264 5.84 -10.80 15.73
C THR A 264 4.88 -11.89 15.27
N VAL A 265 5.40 -12.87 14.51
CA VAL A 265 4.67 -14.07 14.12
C VAL A 265 5.24 -15.26 14.86
N GLU A 266 4.36 -16.04 15.47
CA GLU A 266 4.74 -17.25 16.21
C GLU A 266 3.89 -18.42 15.75
N ILE A 267 4.53 -19.54 15.44
CA ILE A 267 3.85 -20.74 14.96
C ILE A 267 4.11 -21.87 15.94
N ASN A 268 3.05 -22.43 16.51
CA ASN A 268 3.11 -23.69 17.23
C ASN A 268 2.92 -24.82 16.22
N HIS A 269 3.93 -25.67 16.10
CA HIS A 269 3.94 -26.80 15.19
C HIS A 269 4.25 -28.09 15.95
N ARG A 270 3.48 -29.14 15.70
CA ARG A 270 3.54 -30.42 16.43
C ARG A 270 4.95 -31.00 16.54
N SER A 271 5.76 -30.89 15.48
CA SER A 271 7.13 -31.43 15.46
C SER A 271 8.22 -30.40 15.75
N LEU A 272 7.96 -29.10 15.64
CA LEU A 272 8.98 -28.04 15.84
C LEU A 272 8.87 -27.36 17.21
N GLY A 273 7.76 -27.57 17.91
CA GLY A 273 7.38 -26.74 19.06
C GLY A 273 6.96 -25.35 18.60
N ARG A 274 7.26 -24.34 19.42
CA ARG A 274 6.99 -22.93 19.10
C ARG A 274 8.20 -22.32 18.39
N VAL A 275 7.98 -21.82 17.19
CA VAL A 275 8.97 -21.01 16.44
C VAL A 275 8.48 -19.57 16.33
N SER A 276 9.40 -18.61 16.28
CA SER A 276 9.08 -17.18 16.27
C SER A 276 9.93 -16.43 15.25
N SER A 277 9.33 -15.46 14.56
CA SER A 277 10.07 -14.53 13.69
C SER A 277 10.93 -13.53 14.47
N GLY A 278 10.72 -13.41 15.79
CA GLY A 278 11.11 -12.23 16.53
C GLY A 278 10.34 -10.97 16.07
N LEU A 279 10.75 -9.81 16.58
CA LEU A 279 10.12 -8.53 16.25
C LEU A 279 10.57 -8.03 14.87
N VAL A 280 9.62 -7.95 13.94
CA VAL A 280 9.79 -7.36 12.62
C VAL A 280 9.39 -5.89 12.65
N MET A 281 10.36 -5.01 12.47
CA MET A 281 10.14 -3.54 12.40
C MET A 281 10.04 -3.04 10.96
N TYR A 282 10.94 -3.51 10.09
CA TYR A 282 11.14 -2.96 8.75
C TYR A 282 11.13 -4.08 7.70
N PRO A 283 9.97 -4.67 7.38
CA PRO A 283 9.90 -5.73 6.37
C PRO A 283 10.26 -5.19 4.98
N GLN A 284 10.40 -6.11 4.02
CA GLN A 284 10.66 -5.73 2.62
C GLN A 284 9.62 -4.71 2.13
N GLY A 285 10.10 -3.65 1.46
CA GLY A 285 9.26 -2.54 1.01
C GLY A 285 9.12 -1.39 2.02
N HIS A 286 9.48 -1.58 3.30
CA HIS A 286 9.59 -0.47 4.24
C HIS A 286 10.74 0.47 3.86
N ALA A 287 10.58 1.78 4.06
CA ALA A 287 11.55 2.80 3.63
C ALA A 287 12.92 2.64 4.32
N ARG A 288 12.91 2.11 5.54
CA ARG A 288 14.12 1.81 6.33
C ARG A 288 14.68 0.40 6.14
N ASN A 289 14.09 -0.42 5.28
CA ASN A 289 14.64 -1.75 5.01
C ASN A 289 15.96 -1.63 4.21
N ALA A 290 17.06 -2.14 4.78
CA ALA A 290 18.40 -2.03 4.19
C ALA A 290 18.90 -3.32 3.53
N SER A 291 18.03 -4.31 3.26
CA SER A 291 18.45 -5.62 2.76
C SER A 291 18.98 -5.63 1.32
N GLY A 292 18.79 -4.53 0.57
CA GLY A 292 19.20 -4.41 -0.84
C GLY A 292 18.30 -5.14 -1.85
N ASN A 293 17.27 -5.87 -1.40
CA ASN A 293 16.42 -6.69 -2.28
C ASN A 293 15.33 -5.91 -3.02
N LEU A 294 15.02 -4.68 -2.59
CA LEU A 294 13.88 -3.90 -3.09
C LEU A 294 13.87 -3.72 -4.61
N PRO A 295 14.96 -3.34 -5.31
CA PRO A 295 14.94 -3.18 -6.76
C PRO A 295 14.57 -4.47 -7.51
N ALA A 296 15.09 -5.62 -7.06
CA ALA A 296 14.80 -6.91 -7.66
C ALA A 296 13.33 -7.31 -7.44
N LEU A 297 12.80 -7.09 -6.23
CA LEU A 297 11.40 -7.36 -5.89
C LEU A 297 10.43 -6.47 -6.67
N LEU A 298 10.73 -5.19 -6.84
CA LEU A 298 9.92 -4.27 -7.65
C LEU A 298 9.95 -4.63 -9.13
N SER A 299 11.11 -5.03 -9.65
CA SER A 299 11.24 -5.48 -11.04
C SER A 299 10.47 -6.78 -11.29
N HIS A 300 10.48 -7.70 -10.33
CA HIS A 300 9.68 -8.91 -10.39
C HIS A 300 8.19 -8.59 -10.33
N LYS A 301 7.76 -7.77 -9.35
CA LYS A 301 6.37 -7.29 -9.22
C LYS A 301 5.86 -6.67 -10.51
N PHE A 302 6.65 -5.79 -11.13
CA PHE A 302 6.28 -5.14 -12.38
C PHE A 302 5.98 -6.18 -13.46
N ARG A 303 6.88 -7.13 -13.68
CA ARG A 303 6.70 -8.17 -14.72
C ARG A 303 5.47 -9.02 -14.47
N VAL A 304 5.28 -9.46 -13.23
CA VAL A 304 4.15 -10.31 -12.86
C VAL A 304 2.83 -9.58 -13.07
N LEU A 305 2.71 -8.32 -12.64
CA LEU A 305 1.46 -7.57 -12.76
C LEU A 305 1.22 -7.05 -14.18
N ALA A 306 2.25 -6.55 -14.87
CA ALA A 306 2.13 -6.09 -16.24
C ALA A 306 1.81 -7.25 -17.19
N GLY A 307 2.44 -8.42 -17.00
CA GLY A 307 2.20 -9.61 -17.82
C GLY A 307 0.76 -10.12 -17.79
N LEU A 308 -0.07 -9.69 -16.82
CA LEU A 308 -1.50 -9.98 -16.81
C LEU A 308 -2.31 -9.19 -17.85
N GLY A 309 -1.73 -8.13 -18.44
CA GLY A 309 -2.43 -7.22 -19.33
C GLY A 309 -1.62 -6.73 -20.53
N VAL A 310 -0.38 -7.20 -20.74
CA VAL A 310 0.39 -6.88 -21.95
C VAL A 310 1.09 -8.13 -22.49
N GLY A 311 1.32 -8.17 -23.80
CA GLY A 311 1.99 -9.29 -24.46
C GLY A 311 3.48 -9.42 -24.14
N ASP A 312 4.15 -8.30 -23.83
CA ASP A 312 5.56 -8.27 -23.45
C ASP A 312 5.80 -7.32 -22.28
N ALA A 313 5.90 -7.90 -21.07
CA ALA A 313 6.14 -7.16 -19.84
C ALA A 313 7.58 -6.63 -19.73
N ASP A 314 8.55 -7.26 -20.39
CA ASP A 314 9.95 -6.83 -20.38
C ASP A 314 10.18 -5.62 -21.28
N GLU A 315 9.54 -5.58 -22.45
CA GLU A 315 9.47 -4.38 -23.29
C GLU A 315 8.83 -3.22 -22.52
N LEU A 316 7.70 -3.46 -21.85
CA LEU A 316 7.06 -2.43 -21.04
C LEU A 316 7.97 -1.95 -19.89
N PHE A 317 8.66 -2.87 -19.22
CA PHE A 317 9.60 -2.52 -18.15
C PHE A 317 10.74 -1.63 -18.67
N ARG A 318 11.32 -1.97 -19.82
CA ARG A 318 12.35 -1.15 -20.49
C ARG A 318 11.80 0.23 -20.85
N ARG A 319 10.56 0.31 -21.32
CA ARG A 319 9.91 1.58 -21.64
C ARG A 319 9.78 2.49 -20.42
N PHE A 320 9.40 1.98 -19.24
CA PHE A 320 9.30 2.76 -17.99
C PHE A 320 10.65 2.99 -17.27
N SER A 321 11.73 2.38 -17.75
CA SER A 321 13.05 2.54 -17.17
C SER A 321 13.76 3.80 -17.68
N GLY A 322 14.64 4.36 -16.84
CA GLY A 322 15.52 5.48 -17.22
C GLY A 322 14.80 6.81 -17.45
N LEU A 323 13.67 7.06 -16.78
CA LEU A 323 12.82 8.26 -16.97
C LEU A 323 13.60 9.58 -16.95
N ALA A 324 14.57 9.73 -16.04
CA ALA A 324 15.39 10.94 -15.91
C ALA A 324 16.22 11.29 -17.16
N LYS A 325 16.45 10.31 -18.05
CA LYS A 325 17.22 10.49 -19.29
C LYS A 325 16.34 10.59 -20.53
N LYS A 326 15.03 10.43 -20.40
CA LYS A 326 14.10 10.47 -21.55
C LYS A 326 13.82 11.90 -21.97
N SER A 327 13.72 12.10 -23.27
CA SER A 327 13.20 13.32 -23.88
C SER A 327 11.70 13.48 -23.62
N ALA A 328 11.19 14.70 -23.80
CA ALA A 328 9.76 14.98 -23.71
C ALA A 328 8.94 14.16 -24.72
N ALA A 329 9.50 13.85 -25.90
CA ALA A 329 8.85 13.02 -26.92
C ALA A 329 8.69 11.57 -26.44
N GLU A 330 9.74 10.98 -25.85
CA GLU A 330 9.69 9.63 -25.29
C GLU A 330 8.75 9.53 -24.09
N LEU A 331 8.71 10.57 -23.23
CA LEU A 331 7.77 10.63 -22.11
C LEU A 331 6.31 10.72 -22.58
N ARG A 332 6.05 11.42 -23.69
CA ARG A 332 4.71 11.56 -24.25
C ARG A 332 4.12 10.22 -24.72
N THR A 333 4.96 9.32 -25.22
CA THR A 333 4.56 7.98 -25.69
C THR A 333 4.76 6.90 -24.64
N LEU A 334 5.05 7.27 -23.38
CA LEU A 334 5.36 6.31 -22.30
C LEU A 334 4.21 5.33 -22.04
N TYR A 335 2.97 5.79 -22.18
CA TYR A 335 1.75 4.99 -22.01
C TYR A 335 1.12 4.54 -23.34
N ASP A 336 1.82 4.70 -24.46
CA ASP A 336 1.33 4.30 -25.79
C ASP A 336 1.67 2.83 -26.09
N PHE A 337 1.04 1.90 -25.37
CA PHE A 337 1.20 0.46 -25.55
C PHE A 337 -0.17 -0.24 -25.63
N GLU A 338 -0.20 -1.38 -26.29
CA GLU A 338 -1.39 -2.20 -26.38
C GLU A 338 -1.59 -2.99 -25.08
N ILE A 339 -2.81 -2.95 -24.56
CA ILE A 339 -3.25 -3.84 -23.48
C ILE A 339 -3.72 -5.13 -24.15
N ALA A 340 -3.03 -6.24 -23.88
CA ALA A 340 -3.45 -7.56 -24.32
C ALA A 340 -4.79 -7.90 -23.68
N ARG A 341 -5.78 -8.20 -24.51
CA ARG A 341 -7.14 -8.57 -24.07
C ARG A 341 -7.24 -10.03 -23.66
#